data_AF-A0A3B3SSM9-F1
#
_entry.id   AF-A0A3B3SSM9-F1
#
_cell.length_a   1.000
_cell.length_b   1.000
_cell.length_c   1.000
_cell.angle_alpha   90.00
_cell.angle_beta   90.00
_cell.angle_gamma   90.00
#
_symmetry.space_group_name_H-M   'P 1'
#
loop_
_entity.id
_entity.type
_entity.pdbx_description
1 polymer ?
#
loop_
_entity_poly.entity_id
_entity_poly.type
_entity_poly.pdbx_seq_one_letter_code
_entity_poly.pdbx_strand_id
1 'polypeptide(L)'
;MEEMKRLTESVGSDYTGEAWIGLKKGTSWRWQWSSGEGGTGYINWDISQPNNLYNNQHCTEVRNNGKWNDFYCSTSSYFICYTAPTYKDGINATWNFTLIDQHMNWSSAQNYCRYNYTDLATVRNQEDNDLIHKMVTNCTQTWIGQFHDTWEWSDLSNSSFRNWKIGQNDNENNTCALAQVTWPGTWDMTPCDEKHPFICYDDNLILVNSNMTWNEALNYCRTYHSDLVSVHNEEIQYWVSRMAEKASTDHVWLGLRFSCYLNFWFWVSAENVCYQNWAPNNISNSNLCGTTGALQSKDPQYWVSLPETKELNFICSKYPIPTGKRTVVRLTVRTDGKVKDPAFSSLLLMQLKEKLISAGMSEGTTLSWRTQPDGQIFHLKD
;
A
#
# COMPACT_ATOMS: atom_id res chain seq x y z
N MET A 1 6.37 2.65 -7.26
CA MET A 1 6.79 4.09 -7.28
C MET A 1 6.23 4.89 -6.10
N GLU A 2 4.98 4.71 -5.67
CA GLU A 2 4.44 5.45 -4.50
C GLU A 2 5.21 5.17 -3.20
N GLU A 3 5.72 3.95 -2.99
CA GLU A 3 6.56 3.62 -1.83
C GLU A 3 7.86 4.44 -1.79
N MET A 4 8.56 4.60 -2.92
CA MET A 4 9.74 5.47 -3.01
C MET A 4 9.39 6.93 -2.76
N LYS A 5 8.21 7.37 -3.22
CA LYS A 5 7.76 8.73 -3.00
C LYS A 5 7.52 8.99 -1.51
N ARG A 6 6.82 8.08 -0.81
CA ARG A 6 6.64 8.12 0.65
C ARG A 6 7.99 8.17 1.38
N LEU A 7 8.95 7.37 0.95
CA LEU A 7 10.31 7.39 1.49
C LEU A 7 10.99 8.76 1.32
N THR A 8 10.98 9.31 0.11
CA THR A 8 11.61 10.62 -0.16
C THR A 8 10.91 11.80 0.53
N GLU A 9 9.60 11.70 0.76
CA GLU A 9 8.81 12.72 1.47
C GLU A 9 8.96 12.63 3.00
N SER A 10 9.54 11.55 3.52
CA SER A 10 9.73 11.33 4.97
C SER A 10 10.93 12.07 5.57
N VAL A 11 11.84 12.56 4.73
CA VAL A 11 13.06 13.28 5.14
C VAL A 11 12.96 14.77 4.81
N GLY A 12 13.75 15.60 5.50
CA GLY A 12 13.86 17.03 5.19
C GLY A 12 14.30 17.24 3.72
N SER A 13 13.82 18.31 3.08
CA SER A 13 14.11 18.58 1.66
C SER A 13 15.60 18.81 1.34
N ASP A 14 16.43 18.95 2.36
CA ASP A 14 17.88 19.09 2.33
C ASP A 14 18.62 17.74 2.40
N TYR A 15 17.94 16.66 2.79
CA TYR A 15 18.56 15.34 2.83
C TYR A 15 18.68 14.74 1.43
N THR A 16 19.90 14.39 1.03
CA THR A 16 20.21 13.75 -0.27
C THR A 16 21.12 12.53 -0.12
N GLY A 17 21.21 11.99 1.10
CA GLY A 17 22.06 10.84 1.43
C GLY A 17 21.38 9.49 1.21
N GLU A 18 22.10 8.45 1.62
CA GLU A 18 21.65 7.08 1.66
C GLU A 18 21.13 6.75 3.06
N ALA A 19 20.11 5.90 3.18
CA ALA A 19 19.60 5.48 4.47
C ALA A 19 19.10 4.04 4.45
N TRP A 20 19.26 3.35 5.59
CA TRP A 20 18.66 2.04 5.80
C TRP A 20 17.13 2.15 5.80
N ILE A 21 16.48 1.23 5.08
CA ILE A 21 15.01 1.16 4.97
C ILE A 21 14.40 -0.05 5.67
N GLY A 22 15.20 -0.82 6.42
CA GLY A 22 14.71 -1.96 7.21
C GLY A 22 14.47 -3.25 6.41
N LEU A 23 14.80 -3.29 5.12
CA LEU A 23 14.80 -4.52 4.32
C LEU A 23 16.15 -5.22 4.48
N LYS A 24 16.14 -6.50 4.85
CA LYS A 24 17.35 -7.33 5.01
C LYS A 24 17.23 -8.61 4.21
N LYS A 25 18.37 -9.18 3.81
CA LYS A 25 18.38 -10.51 3.23
C LYS A 25 18.04 -11.54 4.31
N GLY A 26 17.02 -12.34 4.03
CA GLY A 26 16.43 -13.26 4.98
C GLY A 26 16.38 -14.70 4.46
N THR A 27 15.47 -15.46 5.06
CA THR A 27 15.17 -16.85 4.71
C THR A 27 13.80 -17.02 4.08
N SER A 28 13.05 -15.92 3.94
CA SER A 28 11.76 -15.86 3.25
C SER A 28 11.85 -16.58 1.90
N TRP A 29 10.91 -17.49 1.67
CA TRP A 29 10.87 -18.32 0.46
C TRP A 29 9.48 -18.22 -0.19
N ARG A 30 9.23 -17.10 -0.90
CA ARG A 30 7.92 -16.82 -1.51
C ARG A 30 8.05 -16.21 -2.90
N TRP A 31 7.18 -16.64 -3.80
CA TRP A 31 6.99 -16.02 -5.11
C TRP A 31 6.17 -14.74 -4.96
N GLN A 32 6.68 -13.64 -5.49
CA GLN A 32 6.00 -12.36 -5.48
C GLN A 32 6.09 -11.66 -6.83
N TRP A 33 5.24 -10.66 -7.02
CA TRP A 33 5.23 -9.82 -8.21
C TRP A 33 5.97 -8.51 -7.94
N SER A 34 6.88 -8.12 -8.84
CA SER A 34 7.73 -6.93 -8.74
C SER A 34 6.99 -5.60 -8.55
N SER A 35 5.75 -5.56 -9.04
CA SER A 35 4.86 -4.41 -8.98
C SER A 35 4.22 -4.18 -7.61
N GLY A 36 4.12 -5.21 -6.76
CA GLY A 36 3.20 -5.21 -5.61
C GLY A 36 1.79 -5.69 -5.96
N GLU A 37 1.42 -5.72 -7.23
CA GLU A 37 0.02 -5.87 -7.69
C GLU A 37 -0.32 -7.33 -8.02
N GLY A 38 -0.06 -8.24 -7.08
CA GLY A 38 -0.04 -9.69 -7.33
C GLY A 38 -1.02 -10.55 -6.53
N GLY A 39 -1.96 -9.93 -5.81
CA GLY A 39 -2.75 -10.57 -4.75
C GLY A 39 -3.84 -11.55 -5.19
N THR A 40 -3.93 -11.94 -6.47
CA THR A 40 -5.01 -12.82 -6.96
C THR A 40 -4.76 -14.31 -6.75
N GLY A 41 -3.51 -14.70 -6.45
CA GLY A 41 -3.13 -16.11 -6.28
C GLY A 41 -3.12 -16.93 -7.57
N TYR A 42 -3.29 -16.30 -8.75
CA TYR A 42 -3.24 -16.99 -10.04
C TYR A 42 -1.83 -17.53 -10.31
N ILE A 43 -1.76 -18.80 -10.73
CA ILE A 43 -0.53 -19.47 -11.13
C ILE A 43 -0.74 -20.20 -12.45
N ASN A 44 0.29 -20.26 -13.29
CA ASN A 44 0.23 -20.99 -14.55
C ASN A 44 1.56 -21.71 -14.87
N TRP A 45 2.20 -22.24 -13.84
CA TRP A 45 3.41 -23.05 -13.94
C TRP A 45 3.26 -24.22 -14.93
N ASP A 46 4.33 -24.49 -15.67
CA ASP A 46 4.44 -25.65 -16.53
C ASP A 46 4.59 -26.93 -15.68
N ILE A 47 4.44 -28.09 -16.31
CA ILE A 47 4.57 -29.37 -15.64
C ILE A 47 5.97 -29.47 -15.03
N SER A 48 6.03 -29.82 -13.73
CA SER A 48 7.26 -29.89 -12.93
C SER A 48 7.94 -28.55 -12.67
N GLN A 49 7.21 -27.43 -12.74
CA GLN A 49 7.70 -26.10 -12.36
C GLN A 49 6.92 -25.55 -11.15
N PRO A 50 7.51 -24.67 -10.33
CA PRO A 50 8.92 -24.31 -10.35
C PRO A 50 9.79 -25.43 -9.76
N ASN A 51 10.95 -25.72 -10.35
CA ASN A 51 11.83 -26.80 -9.89
C ASN A 51 13.11 -26.33 -9.17
N ASN A 52 13.38 -25.04 -9.19
CA ASN A 52 14.53 -24.39 -8.60
C ASN A 52 15.86 -25.12 -8.88
N LEU A 53 16.15 -25.41 -10.16
CA LEU A 53 17.32 -26.19 -10.54
C LEU A 53 18.61 -25.57 -9.98
N TYR A 54 19.41 -26.40 -9.30
CA TYR A 54 20.63 -26.02 -8.57
C TYR A 54 20.45 -24.91 -7.51
N ASN A 55 19.23 -24.70 -7.01
CA ASN A 55 18.88 -23.63 -6.07
C ASN A 55 19.22 -22.22 -6.60
N ASN A 56 19.01 -21.98 -7.90
CA ASN A 56 19.38 -20.71 -8.54
C ASN A 56 18.39 -20.25 -9.63
N GLN A 57 17.16 -20.74 -9.63
CA GLN A 57 16.14 -20.33 -10.60
C GLN A 57 15.07 -19.51 -9.89
N HIS A 58 15.36 -18.22 -9.74
CA HIS A 58 14.57 -17.30 -8.90
C HIS A 58 13.72 -16.31 -9.70
N CYS A 59 13.64 -16.44 -11.02
CA CYS A 59 12.90 -15.51 -11.88
C CYS A 59 11.98 -16.25 -12.84
N THR A 60 10.79 -15.71 -13.10
CA THR A 60 9.78 -16.40 -13.92
C THR A 60 9.81 -15.93 -15.38
N GLU A 61 9.89 -16.89 -16.30
CA GLU A 61 9.66 -16.69 -17.72
C GLU A 61 8.34 -17.34 -18.18
N VAL A 62 7.72 -16.78 -19.22
CA VAL A 62 6.63 -17.41 -19.97
C VAL A 62 7.21 -18.10 -21.19
N ARG A 63 6.80 -19.34 -21.41
CA ARG A 63 7.15 -20.15 -22.59
C ARG A 63 6.14 -19.97 -23.72
N ASN A 64 6.51 -20.47 -24.89
CA ASN A 64 5.67 -20.43 -26.10
C ASN A 64 4.33 -21.17 -25.96
N ASN A 65 4.18 -22.10 -25.00
CA ASN A 65 2.92 -22.77 -24.66
C ASN A 65 2.05 -21.96 -23.68
N GLY A 66 2.49 -20.76 -23.30
CA GLY A 66 1.82 -19.87 -22.36
C GLY A 66 2.00 -20.26 -20.89
N LYS A 67 2.76 -21.32 -20.58
CA LYS A 67 3.07 -21.78 -19.22
C LYS A 67 4.33 -21.14 -18.68
N TRP A 68 4.44 -21.12 -17.36
CA TRP A 68 5.54 -20.45 -16.66
C TRP A 68 6.64 -21.42 -16.27
N ASN A 69 7.87 -20.92 -16.24
CA ASN A 69 9.06 -21.66 -15.85
C ASN A 69 9.92 -20.77 -14.95
N ASP A 70 10.46 -21.31 -13.87
CA ASP A 70 11.50 -20.60 -13.14
C ASP A 70 12.84 -20.78 -13.85
N PHE A 71 13.62 -19.71 -13.87
CA PHE A 71 14.85 -19.65 -14.64
C PHE A 71 15.88 -18.73 -13.99
N TYR A 72 17.13 -18.86 -14.44
CA TYR A 72 18.25 -18.09 -13.88
C TYR A 72 18.06 -16.61 -14.20
N CYS A 73 17.90 -15.78 -13.17
CA CYS A 73 17.67 -14.34 -13.29
C CYS A 73 18.73 -13.60 -14.11
N SER A 74 19.95 -14.15 -14.16
CA SER A 74 21.09 -13.61 -14.92
C SER A 74 20.97 -13.81 -16.44
N THR A 75 20.05 -14.66 -16.91
CA THR A 75 19.90 -14.93 -18.35
C THR A 75 19.34 -13.71 -19.07
N SER A 76 19.96 -13.33 -20.19
CA SER A 76 19.40 -12.33 -21.08
C SER A 76 18.24 -12.92 -21.87
N SER A 77 17.06 -12.32 -21.73
CA SER A 77 15.84 -12.76 -22.42
C SER A 77 14.99 -11.56 -22.83
N TYR A 78 14.01 -11.81 -23.70
CA TYR A 78 12.90 -10.90 -23.94
C TYR A 78 12.10 -10.67 -22.66
N PHE A 79 11.31 -9.60 -22.63
CA PHE A 79 10.51 -9.29 -21.45
C PHE A 79 9.25 -8.52 -21.80
N ILE A 80 8.23 -8.63 -20.94
CA ILE A 80 6.96 -7.93 -21.12
C ILE A 80 6.83 -6.90 -20.02
N CYS A 81 6.63 -5.64 -20.42
CA CYS A 81 6.23 -4.58 -19.51
C CYS A 81 4.71 -4.46 -19.50
N TYR A 82 4.16 -3.90 -18.43
CA TYR A 82 2.77 -3.43 -18.43
C TYR A 82 2.68 -1.94 -18.10
N THR A 83 1.59 -1.32 -18.55
CA THR A 83 1.18 0.01 -18.12
C THR A 83 -0.08 -0.11 -17.26
N ALA A 84 -0.08 0.53 -16.09
CA ALA A 84 -1.21 0.54 -15.17
C ALA A 84 -2.50 1.01 -15.88
N PRO A 85 -3.67 0.53 -15.43
CA PRO A 85 -4.88 0.62 -16.23
C PRO A 85 -5.36 2.07 -16.37
N THR A 86 -5.81 2.41 -17.57
CA THR A 86 -6.65 3.58 -17.79
C THR A 86 -8.10 3.20 -17.54
N TYR A 87 -8.74 3.81 -16.54
CA TYR A 87 -10.17 3.64 -16.30
C TYR A 87 -10.96 4.34 -17.41
N LYS A 88 -11.35 3.61 -18.46
CA LYS A 88 -12.12 4.20 -19.57
C LYS A 88 -13.53 4.64 -19.13
N ASP A 89 -14.14 3.89 -18.19
CA ASP A 89 -15.52 4.13 -17.73
C ASP A 89 -15.66 4.12 -16.19
N GLY A 90 -14.55 4.31 -15.45
CA GLY A 90 -14.57 4.30 -13.97
C GLY A 90 -14.79 2.94 -13.31
N ILE A 91 -15.04 1.88 -14.08
CA ILE A 91 -15.36 0.52 -13.58
C ILE A 91 -14.41 -0.53 -14.17
N ASN A 92 -14.12 -0.48 -15.48
CA ASN A 92 -13.31 -1.49 -16.15
C ASN A 92 -11.85 -1.03 -16.31
N ALA A 93 -10.95 -1.71 -15.60
CA ALA A 93 -9.51 -1.57 -15.74
C ALA A 93 -9.01 -2.41 -16.93
N THR A 94 -8.42 -1.77 -17.94
CA THR A 94 -7.73 -2.47 -19.04
C THR A 94 -6.23 -2.34 -18.85
N TRP A 95 -5.55 -3.47 -18.66
CA TRP A 95 -4.11 -3.53 -18.54
C TRP A 95 -3.48 -3.69 -19.92
N ASN A 96 -2.50 -2.86 -20.21
CA ASN A 96 -1.79 -2.92 -21.48
C ASN A 96 -0.45 -3.61 -21.27
N PHE A 97 -0.25 -4.75 -21.93
CA PHE A 97 1.02 -5.45 -21.98
C PHE A 97 1.77 -5.08 -23.26
N THR A 98 3.10 -4.99 -23.18
CA THR A 98 3.96 -4.70 -24.32
C THR A 98 5.18 -5.61 -24.26
N LEU A 99 5.35 -6.42 -25.29
CA LEU A 99 6.58 -7.20 -25.50
C LEU A 99 7.70 -6.26 -25.93
N ILE A 100 8.84 -6.33 -25.24
CA ILE A 100 10.04 -5.60 -25.58
C ILE A 100 11.02 -6.55 -26.26
N ASP A 101 11.31 -6.28 -27.54
CA ASP A 101 12.25 -7.03 -28.38
C ASP A 101 13.71 -6.63 -28.08
N GLN A 102 14.08 -6.65 -26.79
CA GLN A 102 15.44 -6.46 -26.30
C GLN A 102 15.80 -7.58 -25.31
N HIS A 103 17.08 -7.93 -25.25
CA HIS A 103 17.57 -9.02 -24.40
C HIS A 103 18.20 -8.45 -23.14
N MET A 104 17.57 -8.68 -22.00
CA MET A 104 18.03 -8.21 -20.70
C MET A 104 17.91 -9.30 -19.65
N ASN A 105 18.78 -9.27 -18.64
CA ASN A 105 18.57 -10.05 -17.43
C ASN A 105 17.35 -9.51 -16.67
N TRP A 106 16.78 -10.30 -15.76
CA TRP A 106 15.48 -9.98 -15.15
C TRP A 106 15.48 -8.62 -14.43
N SER A 107 16.54 -8.31 -13.68
CA SER A 107 16.68 -7.04 -12.96
C SER A 107 16.80 -5.83 -13.92
N SER A 108 17.54 -5.99 -15.02
CA SER A 108 17.68 -4.93 -16.03
C SER A 108 16.37 -4.71 -16.79
N ALA A 109 15.66 -5.79 -17.11
CA ALA A 109 14.33 -5.75 -17.72
C ALA A 109 13.30 -5.04 -16.83
N GLN A 110 13.30 -5.34 -15.53
CA GLN A 110 12.48 -4.66 -14.52
C GLN A 110 12.73 -3.15 -14.52
N ASN A 111 14.00 -2.76 -14.44
CA ASN A 111 14.38 -1.35 -14.44
C ASN A 111 13.98 -0.65 -15.74
N TYR A 112 14.16 -1.30 -16.89
CA TYR A 112 13.67 -0.77 -18.17
C TYR A 112 12.15 -0.54 -18.14
N CYS A 113 11.39 -1.52 -17.64
CA CYS A 113 9.93 -1.39 -17.56
C CYS A 113 9.49 -0.29 -16.60
N ARG A 114 10.17 -0.08 -15.47
CA ARG A 114 9.84 1.01 -14.55
C ARG A 114 10.21 2.39 -15.07
N TYR A 115 11.23 2.46 -15.92
CA TYR A 115 11.64 3.72 -16.54
C TYR A 115 10.70 4.13 -17.69
N ASN A 116 10.25 3.17 -18.50
CA ASN A 116 9.47 3.45 -19.72
C ASN A 116 7.97 3.14 -19.61
N TYR A 117 7.57 2.31 -18.65
CA TYR A 117 6.22 1.78 -18.43
C TYR A 117 5.89 1.81 -16.91
N THR A 118 5.09 0.88 -16.39
CA THR A 118 4.83 0.75 -14.95
C THR A 118 5.79 -0.21 -14.26
N ASP A 119 5.82 -1.48 -14.69
CA ASP A 119 6.76 -2.51 -14.21
C ASP A 119 6.76 -3.70 -15.20
N LEU A 120 7.52 -4.76 -14.91
CA LEU A 120 7.36 -6.05 -15.58
C LEU A 120 5.95 -6.60 -15.40
N ALA A 121 5.46 -7.31 -16.42
CA ALA A 121 4.11 -7.83 -16.49
C ALA A 121 3.71 -8.59 -15.23
N THR A 122 2.62 -8.15 -14.60
CA THR A 122 1.95 -8.89 -13.54
C THR A 122 0.77 -9.64 -14.12
N VAL A 123 0.73 -10.96 -13.93
CA VAL A 123 -0.31 -11.84 -14.50
C VAL A 123 -1.33 -12.15 -13.42
N ARG A 124 -2.47 -11.47 -13.44
CA ARG A 124 -3.47 -11.53 -12.36
C ARG A 124 -4.50 -12.63 -12.58
N ASN A 125 -4.72 -13.05 -13.81
CA ASN A 125 -5.73 -14.04 -14.16
C ASN A 125 -5.42 -14.70 -15.52
N GLN A 126 -6.30 -15.62 -15.93
CA GLN A 126 -6.18 -16.31 -17.20
C GLN A 126 -6.20 -15.35 -18.41
N GLU A 127 -6.99 -14.27 -18.36
CA GLU A 127 -7.10 -13.31 -19.48
C GLU A 127 -5.76 -12.59 -19.72
N ASP A 128 -5.10 -12.13 -18.65
CA ASP A 128 -3.74 -11.58 -18.72
C ASP A 128 -2.77 -12.59 -19.34
N ASN A 129 -2.84 -13.85 -18.89
CA ASN A 129 -1.96 -14.91 -19.40
C ASN A 129 -2.21 -15.17 -20.89
N ASP A 130 -3.47 -15.18 -21.33
CA ASP A 130 -3.83 -15.42 -22.73
C ASP A 130 -3.38 -14.25 -23.63
N LEU A 131 -3.45 -13.01 -23.13
CA LEU A 131 -2.92 -11.84 -23.84
C LEU A 131 -1.40 -11.92 -23.99
N ILE A 132 -0.69 -12.28 -22.91
CA ILE A 132 0.76 -12.47 -22.92
C ILE A 132 1.15 -13.61 -23.85
N HIS A 133 0.48 -14.76 -23.77
CA HIS A 133 0.78 -15.94 -24.59
C HIS A 133 0.71 -15.63 -26.08
N LYS A 134 -0.26 -14.82 -26.53
CA LYS A 134 -0.36 -14.36 -27.93
C LYS A 134 0.88 -13.60 -28.41
N MET A 135 1.59 -12.92 -27.51
CA MET A 135 2.83 -12.19 -27.82
C MET A 135 4.08 -13.09 -27.86
N VAL A 136 4.04 -14.27 -27.23
CA VAL A 136 5.20 -15.15 -26.96
C VAL A 136 5.26 -16.35 -27.94
N THR A 137 4.55 -16.27 -29.06
CA THR A 137 4.25 -17.43 -29.94
C THR A 137 5.45 -18.00 -30.73
N ASN A 138 6.59 -17.31 -30.83
CA ASN A 138 7.74 -17.69 -31.68
C ASN A 138 8.95 -18.24 -30.89
N CYS A 139 8.73 -19.21 -30.00
CA CYS A 139 9.81 -19.87 -29.21
C CYS A 139 10.66 -18.90 -28.37
N THR A 140 10.07 -17.79 -27.91
CA THR A 140 10.77 -16.78 -27.12
C THR A 140 10.54 -17.04 -25.64
N GLN A 141 11.59 -17.33 -24.89
CA GLN A 141 11.53 -17.22 -23.43
C GLN A 141 11.38 -15.75 -23.06
N THR A 142 10.42 -15.43 -22.20
CA THR A 142 10.06 -14.02 -21.97
C THR A 142 9.83 -13.75 -20.49
N TRP A 143 10.60 -12.84 -19.90
CA TRP A 143 10.47 -12.46 -18.50
C TRP A 143 9.11 -11.81 -18.20
N ILE A 144 8.55 -12.19 -17.06
CA ILE A 144 7.43 -11.52 -16.40
C ILE A 144 7.85 -11.10 -14.98
N GLY A 145 7.03 -10.29 -14.31
CA GLY A 145 7.38 -9.65 -13.05
C GLY A 145 7.40 -10.57 -11.82
N GLN A 146 7.15 -11.87 -11.98
CA GLN A 146 7.19 -12.80 -10.87
C GLN A 146 8.64 -13.22 -10.58
N PHE A 147 9.04 -13.13 -9.31
CA PHE A 147 10.36 -13.52 -8.84
C PHE A 147 10.26 -14.13 -7.45
N HIS A 148 11.31 -14.85 -7.08
CA HIS A 148 11.48 -15.45 -5.78
C HIS A 148 12.16 -14.45 -4.85
N ASP A 149 11.44 -13.98 -3.83
CA ASP A 149 11.90 -12.92 -2.93
C ASP A 149 12.49 -13.50 -1.63
N THR A 150 13.81 -13.35 -1.50
CA THR A 150 14.62 -13.77 -0.34
C THR A 150 14.75 -12.67 0.73
N TRP A 151 14.12 -11.51 0.51
CA TRP A 151 14.25 -10.35 1.39
C TRP A 151 13.09 -10.25 2.38
N GLU A 152 13.41 -9.79 3.59
CA GLU A 152 12.48 -9.64 4.70
C GLU A 152 12.50 -8.21 5.22
N TRP A 153 11.33 -7.61 5.39
CA TRP A 153 11.21 -6.32 6.06
C TRP A 153 11.30 -6.49 7.57
N SER A 154 11.92 -5.52 8.26
CA SER A 154 12.09 -5.51 9.72
C SER A 154 10.78 -5.49 10.49
N ASP A 155 9.70 -5.03 9.86
CA ASP A 155 8.34 -4.99 10.40
C ASP A 155 7.51 -6.26 10.07
N LEU A 156 8.12 -7.19 9.33
CA LEU A 156 7.51 -8.42 8.82
C LEU A 156 6.41 -8.20 7.76
N SER A 157 6.35 -7.02 7.14
CA SER A 157 5.43 -6.76 6.03
C SER A 157 5.72 -7.61 4.80
N ASN A 158 4.71 -7.74 3.95
CA ASN A 158 4.77 -8.53 2.74
C ASN A 158 5.02 -7.71 1.46
N SER A 159 5.36 -6.42 1.57
CA SER A 159 5.60 -5.56 0.39
C SER A 159 6.64 -6.22 -0.51
N SER A 160 6.24 -6.46 -1.75
CA SER A 160 7.08 -7.05 -2.80
C SER A 160 7.75 -6.00 -3.68
N PHE A 161 7.55 -4.72 -3.38
CA PHE A 161 8.19 -3.65 -4.11
C PHE A 161 9.69 -3.64 -3.82
N ARG A 162 10.50 -3.74 -4.86
CA ARG A 162 11.97 -3.79 -4.78
C ARG A 162 12.56 -2.80 -5.75
N ASN A 163 13.24 -1.74 -5.33
CA ASN A 163 13.77 -0.71 -6.23
C ASN A 163 15.30 -0.77 -6.40
N TRP A 164 15.83 -1.97 -6.63
CA TRP A 164 17.27 -2.21 -6.74
C TRP A 164 17.92 -1.49 -7.91
N LYS A 165 19.15 -1.00 -7.70
CA LYS A 165 20.03 -0.50 -8.74
C LYS A 165 20.37 -1.61 -9.75
N ILE A 166 20.57 -1.22 -11.02
CA ILE A 166 20.92 -2.16 -12.10
C ILE A 166 22.25 -2.85 -11.81
N GLY A 167 22.31 -4.16 -12.08
CA GLY A 167 23.56 -4.95 -12.05
C GLY A 167 23.94 -5.52 -10.69
N GLN A 168 23.05 -5.47 -9.71
CA GLN A 168 23.27 -6.06 -8.39
C GLN A 168 23.13 -7.59 -8.43
N ASN A 169 24.09 -8.27 -7.81
CA ASN A 169 24.11 -9.74 -7.71
C ASN A 169 23.61 -10.15 -6.32
N ASP A 170 22.46 -10.84 -6.25
CA ASP A 170 21.87 -11.31 -5.00
C ASP A 170 22.59 -12.57 -4.42
N ASN A 171 23.91 -12.67 -4.57
CA ASN A 171 24.67 -13.84 -4.13
C ASN A 171 25.37 -13.65 -2.78
N GLU A 172 25.41 -12.43 -2.26
CA GLU A 172 26.07 -12.14 -0.98
C GLU A 172 25.14 -12.41 0.20
N ASN A 173 25.66 -13.06 1.24
CA ASN A 173 24.95 -13.27 2.50
C ASN A 173 25.17 -12.06 3.43
N ASN A 174 24.21 -11.81 4.33
CA ASN A 174 24.25 -10.73 5.33
C ASN A 174 24.23 -9.29 4.76
N THR A 175 23.43 -9.07 3.71
CA THR A 175 23.20 -7.76 3.12
C THR A 175 21.89 -7.13 3.58
N CYS A 176 21.89 -5.81 3.70
CA CYS A 176 20.76 -4.96 4.03
C CYS A 176 20.53 -3.96 2.88
N ALA A 177 19.29 -3.52 2.71
CA ALA A 177 18.93 -2.58 1.65
C ALA A 177 19.21 -1.15 2.09
N LEU A 178 20.12 -0.50 1.37
CA LEU A 178 20.46 0.90 1.54
C LEU A 178 19.78 1.72 0.43
N ALA A 179 18.85 2.62 0.78
CA ALA A 179 18.14 3.40 -0.20
C ALA A 179 18.80 4.77 -0.42
N GLN A 180 19.03 5.12 -1.68
CA GLN A 180 19.29 6.50 -2.06
C GLN A 180 17.99 7.30 -1.90
N VAL A 181 17.96 8.24 -0.95
CA VAL A 181 16.76 9.01 -0.59
C VAL A 181 16.63 10.24 -1.50
N THR A 182 16.59 9.99 -2.80
CA THR A 182 16.27 10.99 -3.83
C THR A 182 15.16 10.44 -4.72
N TRP A 183 14.54 11.27 -5.55
CA TRP A 183 13.55 10.81 -6.53
C TRP A 183 14.21 10.63 -7.90
N PRO A 184 14.06 9.48 -8.59
CA PRO A 184 13.23 8.31 -8.20
C PRO A 184 13.88 7.39 -7.15
N GLY A 185 15.18 7.57 -6.90
CA GLY A 185 15.97 6.79 -5.94
C GLY A 185 16.15 5.34 -6.37
N THR A 186 17.14 4.67 -5.81
CA THR A 186 17.40 3.23 -6.01
C THR A 186 17.98 2.64 -4.73
N TRP A 187 17.92 1.33 -4.60
CA TRP A 187 18.45 0.60 -3.45
C TRP A 187 19.74 -0.13 -3.82
N ASP A 188 20.67 -0.18 -2.88
CA ASP A 188 21.92 -0.91 -2.95
C ASP A 188 21.95 -2.02 -1.88
N MET A 189 22.73 -3.06 -2.14
CA MET A 189 22.95 -4.18 -1.22
C MET A 189 24.23 -3.90 -0.44
N THR A 190 24.10 -3.63 0.85
CA THR A 190 25.24 -3.19 1.67
C THR A 190 25.36 -4.10 2.89
N PRO A 191 26.58 -4.47 3.34
CA PRO A 191 26.75 -5.22 4.58
C PRO A 191 26.03 -4.56 5.76
N CYS A 192 25.24 -5.35 6.49
CA CYS A 192 24.37 -4.84 7.55
C CYS A 192 25.10 -4.19 8.74
N ASP A 193 26.40 -4.39 8.88
CA ASP A 193 27.25 -3.84 9.94
C ASP A 193 27.81 -2.45 9.62
N GLU A 194 27.58 -1.94 8.39
CA GLU A 194 27.93 -0.57 8.04
C GLU A 194 27.07 0.47 8.77
N LYS A 195 27.70 1.62 9.07
CA LYS A 195 27.05 2.72 9.79
C LYS A 195 26.45 3.72 8.80
N HIS A 196 25.13 3.65 8.65
CA HIS A 196 24.33 4.60 7.87
C HIS A 196 23.18 5.16 8.70
N PRO A 197 22.68 6.37 8.37
CA PRO A 197 21.37 6.82 8.86
C PRO A 197 20.29 5.80 8.50
N PHE A 198 19.19 5.79 9.25
CA PHE A 198 18.08 4.88 9.01
C PHE A 198 16.77 5.64 9.05
N ILE A 199 15.81 5.21 8.23
CA ILE A 199 14.47 5.76 8.21
C ILE A 199 13.54 4.77 8.91
N CYS A 200 12.87 5.26 9.95
CA CYS A 200 11.74 4.58 10.55
C CYS A 200 10.45 5.24 10.05
N TYR A 201 9.39 4.46 9.92
CA TYR A 201 8.05 5.01 9.93
C TYR A 201 7.42 4.68 11.27
N ASP A 202 6.65 5.64 11.78
CA ASP A 202 5.89 5.46 13.00
C ASP A 202 4.47 5.10 12.59
N ASP A 203 3.98 3.96 13.07
CA ASP A 203 2.58 3.62 12.89
C ASP A 203 1.74 4.71 13.57
N ASN A 204 0.69 5.17 12.89
CA ASN A 204 -0.27 6.14 13.45
C ASN A 204 -1.10 5.58 14.60
N LEU A 205 -0.68 4.47 15.21
CA LEU A 205 -1.40 3.67 16.18
C LEU A 205 -0.57 3.53 17.47
N ILE A 206 -1.25 3.42 18.61
CA ILE A 206 -0.64 3.20 19.92
C ILE A 206 -1.42 2.10 20.62
N LEU A 207 -0.76 1.00 20.96
CA LEU A 207 -1.31 0.02 21.89
C LEU A 207 -1.13 0.52 23.32
N VAL A 208 -2.22 0.61 24.07
CA VAL A 208 -2.23 0.95 25.49
C VAL A 208 -2.46 -0.33 26.31
N ASN A 209 -1.44 -0.76 27.05
CA ASN A 209 -1.46 -1.95 27.91
C ASN A 209 -2.07 -1.66 29.30
N SER A 210 -3.27 -1.06 29.30
CA SER A 210 -4.07 -0.84 30.50
C SER A 210 -5.44 -1.51 30.30
N ASN A 211 -5.97 -2.14 31.34
CA ASN A 211 -7.29 -2.77 31.26
C ASN A 211 -8.36 -1.71 31.56
N MET A 212 -9.18 -1.39 30.55
CA MET A 212 -10.23 -0.37 30.65
C MET A 212 -11.51 -0.81 29.95
N THR A 213 -12.66 -0.35 30.46
CA THR A 213 -13.94 -0.48 29.73
C THR A 213 -13.88 0.30 28.42
N TRP A 214 -14.77 -0.02 27.48
CA TRP A 214 -14.71 0.62 26.16
C TRP A 214 -14.86 2.15 26.23
N ASN A 215 -15.76 2.66 27.10
CA ASN A 215 -15.94 4.11 27.29
C ASN A 215 -14.74 4.78 27.97
N GLU A 216 -14.08 4.10 28.92
CA GLU A 216 -12.85 4.60 29.55
C GLU A 216 -11.70 4.64 28.55
N ALA A 217 -11.53 3.59 27.74
CA ALA A 217 -10.55 3.52 26.67
C ALA A 217 -10.77 4.62 25.62
N LEU A 218 -12.03 4.85 25.20
CA LEU A 218 -12.40 5.95 24.32
C LEU A 218 -11.97 7.30 24.89
N ASN A 219 -12.32 7.56 26.15
CA ASN A 219 -11.99 8.81 26.82
C ASN A 219 -10.48 8.97 26.98
N TYR A 220 -9.75 7.89 27.31
CA TYR A 220 -8.30 7.89 27.38
C TYR A 220 -7.68 8.28 26.04
N CYS A 221 -8.06 7.62 24.95
CA CYS A 221 -7.52 7.91 23.63
C CYS A 221 -7.80 9.36 23.22
N ARG A 222 -8.99 9.91 23.51
CA ARG A 222 -9.32 11.31 23.18
C ARG A 222 -8.61 12.34 24.07
N THR A 223 -8.20 11.94 25.27
CA THR A 223 -7.50 12.82 26.22
C THR A 223 -6.01 12.90 25.91
N TYR A 224 -5.39 11.76 25.62
CA TYR A 224 -3.94 11.65 25.48
C TYR A 224 -3.46 11.47 24.03
N HIS A 225 -4.37 11.12 23.12
CA HIS A 225 -4.10 10.83 21.71
C HIS A 225 -5.21 11.46 20.83
N SER A 226 -5.53 10.89 19.66
CA SER A 226 -6.60 11.37 18.79
C SER A 226 -7.95 10.71 19.10
N ASP A 227 -8.09 9.41 18.84
CA ASP A 227 -9.32 8.65 19.13
C ASP A 227 -9.00 7.14 19.26
N LEU A 228 -9.99 6.30 19.59
CA LEU A 228 -9.86 4.85 19.40
C LEU A 228 -9.66 4.54 17.91
N VAL A 229 -8.87 3.52 17.59
CA VAL A 229 -8.55 3.19 16.20
C VAL A 229 -9.79 2.78 15.43
N SER A 230 -9.94 3.35 14.23
CA SER A 230 -10.91 2.91 13.24
C SER A 230 -10.19 2.13 12.14
N VAL A 231 -10.77 1.04 11.64
CA VAL A 231 -10.14 0.14 10.65
C VAL A 231 -10.84 0.28 9.30
N HIS A 232 -10.14 0.87 8.32
CA HIS A 232 -10.80 1.39 7.11
C HIS A 232 -10.40 0.68 5.81
N ASN A 233 -9.33 -0.12 5.86
CA ASN A 233 -8.79 -0.86 4.73
C ASN A 233 -7.90 -2.01 5.24
N GLU A 234 -7.41 -2.83 4.33
CA GLU A 234 -6.55 -3.97 4.65
C GLU A 234 -5.20 -3.54 5.26
N GLU A 235 -4.65 -2.38 4.89
CA GLU A 235 -3.41 -1.86 5.46
C GLU A 235 -3.58 -1.56 6.96
N ILE A 236 -4.64 -0.83 7.35
CA ILE A 236 -4.92 -0.54 8.75
C ILE A 236 -5.28 -1.82 9.51
N GLN A 237 -6.03 -2.73 8.89
CA GLN A 237 -6.32 -4.03 9.50
C GLN A 237 -5.02 -4.77 9.84
N TYR A 238 -4.09 -4.86 8.89
CA TYR A 238 -2.79 -5.46 9.10
C TYR A 238 -2.08 -4.81 10.30
N TRP A 239 -1.98 -3.48 10.34
CA TRP A 239 -1.30 -2.77 11.44
C TRP A 239 -1.95 -2.98 12.81
N VAL A 240 -3.28 -2.91 12.89
CA VAL A 240 -4.02 -3.16 14.12
C VAL A 240 -3.81 -4.61 14.58
N SER A 241 -3.76 -5.57 13.66
CA SER A 241 -3.48 -6.97 13.98
C SER A 241 -2.09 -7.15 14.62
N ARG A 242 -1.04 -6.56 14.02
CA ARG A 242 0.33 -6.61 14.56
C ARG A 242 0.45 -5.96 15.94
N MET A 243 -0.34 -4.92 16.21
CA MET A 243 -0.40 -4.32 17.53
C MET A 243 -1.14 -5.20 18.53
N ALA A 244 -2.26 -5.79 18.14
CA ALA A 244 -3.06 -6.65 19.02
C ALA A 244 -2.28 -7.88 19.53
N GLU A 245 -1.36 -8.44 18.74
CA GLU A 245 -0.46 -9.54 19.15
C GLU A 245 0.41 -9.20 20.37
N LYS A 246 0.70 -7.90 20.58
CA LYS A 246 1.55 -7.42 21.67
C LYS A 246 0.76 -7.12 22.96
N ALA A 247 -0.57 -7.26 22.91
CA ALA A 247 -1.44 -6.96 24.04
C ALA A 247 -1.40 -8.06 25.11
N SER A 248 -1.61 -7.66 26.36
CA SER A 248 -1.67 -8.59 27.49
C SER A 248 -3.06 -9.25 27.65
N THR A 249 -4.11 -8.61 27.16
CA THR A 249 -5.48 -9.12 27.18
C THR A 249 -5.77 -10.00 25.97
N ASP A 250 -6.72 -10.94 26.08
CA ASP A 250 -7.07 -11.84 24.98
C ASP A 250 -7.71 -11.12 23.77
N HIS A 251 -8.16 -9.88 23.96
CA HIS A 251 -8.73 -9.00 22.94
C HIS A 251 -8.30 -7.56 23.18
N VAL A 252 -8.41 -6.70 22.16
CA VAL A 252 -8.17 -5.26 22.24
C VAL A 252 -9.36 -4.47 21.73
N TRP A 253 -9.67 -3.33 22.37
CA TRP A 253 -10.75 -2.45 21.90
C TRP A 253 -10.38 -1.71 20.61
N LEU A 254 -11.38 -1.62 19.73
CA LEU A 254 -11.39 -0.77 18.54
C LEU A 254 -12.44 0.35 18.73
N GLY A 255 -12.41 1.37 17.87
CA GLY A 255 -13.38 2.47 17.86
C GLY A 255 -14.77 2.10 17.33
N LEU A 256 -15.10 0.82 17.22
CA LEU A 256 -16.33 0.32 16.62
C LEU A 256 -17.42 0.16 17.69
N ARG A 257 -18.60 0.73 17.46
CA ARG A 257 -19.72 0.70 18.41
C ARG A 257 -21.04 0.40 17.71
N PHE A 258 -21.92 -0.36 18.38
CA PHE A 258 -23.27 -0.60 17.89
C PHE A 258 -24.25 0.48 18.37
N SER A 259 -25.03 1.05 17.45
CA SER A 259 -26.15 1.94 17.78
C SER A 259 -27.43 1.14 17.94
N CYS A 260 -27.96 1.05 19.17
CA CYS A 260 -29.26 0.42 19.43
C CYS A 260 -30.42 1.08 18.69
N TYR A 261 -30.38 2.41 18.59
CA TYR A 261 -31.47 3.20 18.01
C TYR A 261 -31.51 3.06 16.49
N LEU A 262 -30.34 3.10 15.85
CA LEU A 262 -30.23 3.05 14.39
C LEU A 262 -29.98 1.64 13.85
N ASN A 263 -29.73 0.67 14.73
CA ASN A 263 -29.49 -0.73 14.42
C ASN A 263 -28.31 -0.96 13.45
N PHE A 264 -27.21 -0.20 13.61
CA PHE A 264 -25.99 -0.37 12.81
C PHE A 264 -24.71 -0.15 13.62
N TRP A 265 -23.62 -0.72 13.12
CA TRP A 265 -22.26 -0.51 13.62
C TRP A 265 -21.62 0.73 13.01
N PHE A 266 -20.95 1.53 13.83
CA PHE A 266 -20.27 2.73 13.36
C PHE A 266 -18.95 2.96 14.08
N TRP A 267 -18.04 3.62 13.37
CA TRP A 267 -16.79 4.10 13.90
C TRP A 267 -16.98 5.41 14.64
N VAL A 268 -16.45 5.52 15.86
CA VAL A 268 -16.61 6.72 16.71
C VAL A 268 -15.78 7.91 16.26
N SER A 269 -14.88 7.70 15.29
CA SER A 269 -14.25 8.77 14.50
C SER A 269 -15.23 9.49 13.58
N ALA A 270 -16.48 9.03 13.47
CA ALA A 270 -17.54 9.57 12.60
C ALA A 270 -17.21 9.47 11.09
N GLU A 271 -16.32 8.57 10.71
CA GLU A 271 -15.97 8.29 9.32
C GLU A 271 -16.93 7.23 8.71
N ASN A 272 -17.41 7.49 7.50
CA ASN A 272 -18.27 6.57 6.75
C ASN A 272 -17.41 5.64 5.89
N VAL A 273 -17.44 4.33 6.16
CA VAL A 273 -16.46 3.37 5.62
C VAL A 273 -17.10 2.02 5.30
N CYS A 274 -16.77 1.46 4.13
CA CYS A 274 -17.33 0.20 3.62
C CYS A 274 -16.50 -1.06 3.96
N TYR A 275 -15.29 -0.91 4.51
CA TYR A 275 -14.44 -2.05 4.88
C TYR A 275 -15.00 -2.78 6.11
N GLN A 276 -15.07 -4.11 6.03
CA GLN A 276 -15.54 -4.97 7.11
C GLN A 276 -14.72 -6.24 7.18
N ASN A 277 -14.42 -6.70 8.40
CA ASN A 277 -13.64 -7.91 8.62
C ASN A 277 -14.12 -8.68 9.86
N TRP A 278 -15.43 -8.93 9.94
CA TRP A 278 -16.08 -9.62 11.05
C TRP A 278 -15.83 -11.12 11.07
N ALA A 279 -15.78 -11.72 12.27
CA ALA A 279 -15.66 -13.16 12.41
C ALA A 279 -16.91 -13.90 11.88
N PRO A 280 -16.75 -15.08 11.23
CA PRO A 280 -17.87 -15.88 10.78
C PRO A 280 -18.83 -16.19 11.94
N ASN A 281 -20.15 -15.99 11.73
CA ASN A 281 -21.23 -16.25 12.69
C ASN A 281 -21.36 -15.29 13.90
N ASN A 282 -20.63 -14.17 13.95
CA ASN A 282 -20.71 -13.24 15.09
C ASN A 282 -21.82 -12.18 14.98
N ILE A 283 -22.57 -12.14 13.87
CA ILE A 283 -23.65 -11.14 13.62
C ILE A 283 -25.05 -11.82 13.61
N SER A 284 -25.14 -13.12 13.91
CA SER A 284 -26.41 -13.84 13.89
C SER A 284 -27.19 -13.73 15.21
N ASN A 285 -28.23 -12.88 15.21
CA ASN A 285 -29.46 -12.98 16.03
C ASN A 285 -29.39 -12.82 17.57
N SER A 286 -28.48 -12.03 18.13
CA SER A 286 -28.55 -11.59 19.54
C SER A 286 -28.81 -10.09 19.68
N ASN A 287 -29.36 -9.66 20.82
CA ASN A 287 -29.47 -8.24 21.17
C ASN A 287 -28.06 -7.62 21.28
N LEU A 288 -27.64 -6.89 20.24
CA LEU A 288 -26.32 -6.25 20.13
C LEU A 288 -26.21 -4.95 20.95
N CYS A 289 -27.26 -4.56 21.67
CA CYS A 289 -27.20 -3.38 22.53
C CYS A 289 -26.16 -3.51 23.64
N GLY A 290 -25.38 -2.44 23.82
CA GLY A 290 -24.27 -2.43 24.79
C GLY A 290 -23.06 -3.23 24.34
N THR A 291 -22.96 -3.57 23.04
CA THR A 291 -21.77 -4.22 22.48
C THR A 291 -20.90 -3.26 21.67
N THR A 292 -19.60 -3.52 21.72
CA THR A 292 -18.54 -2.77 21.04
C THR A 292 -17.61 -3.74 20.31
N GLY A 293 -16.89 -3.25 19.30
CA GLY A 293 -16.01 -4.05 18.49
C GLY A 293 -14.63 -4.20 19.12
N ALA A 294 -14.12 -5.43 19.11
CA ALA A 294 -12.78 -5.78 19.56
C ALA A 294 -12.08 -6.65 18.52
N LEU A 295 -10.75 -6.71 18.59
CA LEU A 295 -9.93 -7.65 17.84
C LEU A 295 -9.32 -8.67 18.81
N GLN A 296 -9.31 -9.95 18.45
CA GLN A 296 -8.63 -10.97 19.25
C GLN A 296 -7.12 -10.76 19.21
N SER A 297 -6.40 -11.04 20.29
CA SER A 297 -4.94 -10.80 20.33
C SER A 297 -4.10 -11.99 19.85
N LYS A 298 -4.59 -13.22 20.02
CA LYS A 298 -3.85 -14.45 19.66
C LYS A 298 -4.00 -14.85 18.19
N ASP A 299 -5.14 -14.50 17.59
CA ASP A 299 -5.43 -14.69 16.17
C ASP A 299 -6.16 -13.44 15.67
N PRO A 300 -5.44 -12.32 15.48
CA PRO A 300 -6.01 -11.02 15.24
C PRO A 300 -6.53 -10.84 13.80
N GLN A 301 -7.23 -11.85 13.28
CA GLN A 301 -7.72 -11.82 11.91
C GLN A 301 -9.10 -11.16 11.80
N TYR A 302 -9.96 -11.31 12.80
CA TYR A 302 -11.37 -10.93 12.68
C TYR A 302 -11.88 -10.09 13.85
N TRP A 303 -12.78 -9.16 13.55
CA TRP A 303 -13.50 -8.38 14.56
C TRP A 303 -14.57 -9.21 15.24
N VAL A 304 -14.74 -8.97 16.53
CA VAL A 304 -15.77 -9.59 17.36
C VAL A 304 -16.55 -8.54 18.13
N SER A 305 -17.82 -8.83 18.41
CA SER A 305 -18.63 -8.00 19.31
C SER A 305 -18.51 -8.48 20.75
N LEU A 306 -18.18 -7.59 21.68
CA LEU A 306 -18.09 -7.88 23.10
C LEU A 306 -18.91 -6.85 23.92
N PRO A 307 -19.39 -7.20 25.12
CA PRO A 307 -20.03 -6.23 26.00
C PRO A 307 -19.09 -5.08 26.37
N GLU A 308 -19.58 -3.84 26.31
CA GLU A 308 -18.79 -2.62 26.55
C GLU A 308 -18.20 -2.51 27.97
N THR A 309 -18.70 -3.34 28.89
CA THR A 309 -18.30 -3.43 30.30
C THR A 309 -17.06 -4.29 30.54
N LYS A 310 -16.57 -5.04 29.54
CA LYS A 310 -15.31 -5.78 29.68
C LYS A 310 -14.13 -4.81 29.77
N GLU A 311 -13.12 -5.18 30.55
CA GLU A 311 -11.87 -4.42 30.63
C GLU A 311 -10.82 -5.06 29.72
N LEU A 312 -10.36 -4.34 28.71
CA LEU A 312 -9.38 -4.81 27.73
C LEU A 312 -8.29 -3.76 27.53
N ASN A 313 -7.14 -4.18 26.99
CA ASN A 313 -6.21 -3.26 26.34
C ASN A 313 -6.86 -2.67 25.09
N PHE A 314 -6.30 -1.59 24.56
CA PHE A 314 -6.95 -0.85 23.49
C PHE A 314 -5.95 -0.14 22.61
N ILE A 315 -6.36 0.14 21.37
CA ILE A 315 -5.49 0.78 20.38
C ILE A 315 -6.04 2.17 20.06
N CYS A 316 -5.21 3.19 20.27
CA CYS A 316 -5.52 4.58 19.93
C CYS A 316 -4.87 4.96 18.59
N SER A 317 -5.41 5.98 17.93
CA SER A 317 -4.76 6.67 16.81
C SER A 317 -4.00 7.93 17.30
N LYS A 318 -2.83 8.22 16.70
CA LYS A 318 -1.98 9.39 17.04
C LYS A 318 -2.50 10.70 16.43
N TYR A 319 -3.02 10.62 15.22
CA TYR A 319 -3.62 11.71 14.45
C TYR A 319 -4.92 11.21 13.83
N PRO A 320 -5.84 12.10 13.41
CA PRO A 320 -6.90 11.72 12.49
C PRO A 320 -6.26 11.04 11.30
N ILE A 321 -6.55 9.76 11.08
CA ILE A 321 -5.93 9.00 9.99
C ILE A 321 -6.37 9.70 8.70
N PRO A 322 -5.46 10.29 7.89
CA PRO A 322 -5.85 10.96 6.67
C PRO A 322 -6.26 9.89 5.65
N THR A 323 -7.54 9.53 5.63
CA THR A 323 -8.10 8.51 4.72
C THR A 323 -8.51 9.09 3.37
N GLY A 324 -8.38 10.41 3.18
CA GLY A 324 -8.63 11.06 1.90
C GLY A 324 -7.42 11.00 0.96
N LYS A 325 -7.60 10.49 -0.27
CA LYS A 325 -6.66 10.75 -1.38
C LYS A 325 -6.51 12.26 -1.54
N ARG A 326 -5.33 12.81 -1.18
CA ARG A 326 -5.01 14.21 -1.45
C ARG A 326 -4.75 14.40 -2.94
N THR A 327 -5.79 14.78 -3.67
CA THR A 327 -5.69 15.09 -5.10
C THR A 327 -5.41 16.57 -5.29
N VAL A 328 -4.28 16.91 -5.90
CA VAL A 328 -3.97 18.30 -6.28
C VAL A 328 -4.53 18.54 -7.67
N VAL A 329 -5.55 19.40 -7.77
CA VAL A 329 -6.14 19.80 -9.05
C VAL A 329 -5.60 21.16 -9.45
N ARG A 330 -5.04 21.27 -10.66
CA ARG A 330 -4.74 22.58 -11.26
C ARG A 330 -6.02 23.17 -11.84
N LEU A 331 -6.39 24.35 -11.39
CA LEU A 331 -7.58 25.06 -11.84
C LEU A 331 -7.17 26.23 -12.73
N THR A 332 -7.81 26.36 -13.89
CA THR A 332 -7.79 27.59 -14.69
C THR A 332 -9.15 28.25 -14.56
N VAL A 333 -9.17 29.47 -14.04
CA VAL A 333 -10.42 30.22 -13.79
C VAL A 333 -10.46 31.40 -14.76
N ARG A 334 -11.54 31.52 -15.51
CA ARG A 334 -11.84 32.75 -16.29
C ARG A 334 -12.74 33.62 -15.44
N THR A 335 -12.31 34.83 -15.14
CA THR A 335 -13.05 35.75 -14.27
C THR A 335 -12.72 37.20 -14.63
N ASP A 336 -13.71 38.08 -14.49
CA ASP A 336 -13.52 39.54 -14.52
C ASP A 336 -13.25 40.08 -13.09
N GLY A 337 -13.22 39.21 -12.08
CA GLY A 337 -13.04 39.53 -10.68
C GLY A 337 -11.58 39.77 -10.28
N LYS A 338 -11.37 40.49 -9.17
CA LYS A 338 -10.05 40.74 -8.60
C LYS A 338 -9.52 39.47 -7.92
N VAL A 339 -8.74 38.67 -8.65
CA VAL A 339 -8.16 37.39 -8.17
C VAL A 339 -7.27 37.50 -6.92
N LYS A 340 -6.80 38.71 -6.57
CA LYS A 340 -6.01 38.99 -5.36
C LYS A 340 -6.84 39.36 -4.13
N ASP A 341 -8.17 39.46 -4.28
CA ASP A 341 -9.07 39.69 -3.16
C ASP A 341 -9.21 38.41 -2.32
N PRO A 342 -8.92 38.42 -1.01
CA PRO A 342 -9.14 37.26 -0.15
C PRO A 342 -10.55 36.69 -0.22
N ALA A 343 -11.58 37.55 -0.39
CA ALA A 343 -12.97 37.14 -0.50
C ALA A 343 -13.25 36.33 -1.77
N PHE A 344 -12.54 36.61 -2.86
CA PHE A 344 -12.66 35.87 -4.12
C PHE A 344 -12.24 34.40 -3.94
N SER A 345 -11.11 34.16 -3.26
CA SER A 345 -10.59 32.81 -3.02
C SER A 345 -11.54 31.98 -2.16
N SER A 346 -12.16 32.58 -1.13
CA SER A 346 -13.11 31.90 -0.25
C SER A 346 -14.41 31.53 -0.96
N LEU A 347 -14.97 32.46 -1.75
CA LEU A 347 -16.19 32.22 -2.53
C LEU A 347 -15.99 31.13 -3.58
N LEU A 348 -14.87 31.16 -4.29
CA LEU A 348 -14.55 30.15 -5.28
C LEU A 348 -14.35 28.77 -4.65
N LEU A 349 -13.72 28.70 -3.47
CA LEU A 349 -13.55 27.44 -2.73
C LEU A 349 -14.90 26.83 -2.32
N MET A 350 -15.86 27.65 -1.89
CA MET A 350 -17.22 27.22 -1.57
C MET A 350 -17.95 26.68 -2.82
N GLN A 351 -17.90 27.40 -3.94
CA GLN A 351 -18.52 26.96 -5.19
C GLN A 351 -17.92 25.66 -5.73
N LEU A 352 -16.61 25.48 -5.61
CA LEU A 352 -15.93 24.24 -5.96
C LEU A 352 -16.39 23.09 -5.07
N LYS A 353 -16.56 23.34 -3.77
CA LYS A 353 -17.07 22.34 -2.83
C LYS A 353 -18.45 21.85 -3.23
N GLU A 354 -19.38 22.76 -3.49
CA GLU A 354 -20.76 22.41 -3.90
C GLU A 354 -20.77 21.62 -5.22
N LYS A 355 -19.98 22.05 -6.21
CA LYS A 355 -19.87 21.34 -7.48
C LYS A 355 -19.32 19.93 -7.33
N LEU A 356 -18.27 19.76 -6.53
CA LEU A 356 -17.67 18.46 -6.27
C LEU A 356 -18.63 17.53 -5.55
N ILE A 357 -19.38 18.03 -4.56
CA ILE A 357 -20.44 17.27 -3.89
C ILE A 357 -21.52 16.86 -4.89
N SER A 358 -21.99 17.78 -5.73
CA SER A 358 -22.99 17.48 -6.78
C SER A 358 -22.51 16.47 -7.82
N ALA A 359 -21.20 16.36 -8.03
CA ALA A 359 -20.55 15.40 -8.92
C ALA A 359 -20.30 14.03 -8.24
N GLY A 360 -20.82 13.82 -7.03
CA GLY A 360 -20.76 12.55 -6.30
C GLY A 360 -19.65 12.47 -5.25
N MET A 361 -18.96 13.58 -4.92
CA MET A 361 -18.05 13.59 -3.76
C MET A 361 -18.82 13.67 -2.43
N SER A 362 -18.25 13.10 -1.37
CA SER A 362 -18.83 13.12 -0.02
C SER A 362 -18.98 14.54 0.53
N GLU A 363 -20.05 14.80 1.30
CA GLU A 363 -20.27 16.07 2.02
C GLU A 363 -19.12 16.41 2.99
N GLY A 364 -18.39 15.38 3.47
CA GLY A 364 -17.20 15.52 4.31
C GLY A 364 -15.93 15.98 3.57
N THR A 365 -16.00 16.26 2.26
CA THR A 365 -14.83 16.70 1.46
C THR A 365 -14.27 18.03 1.96
N THR A 366 -12.97 18.05 2.28
CA THR A 366 -12.22 19.25 2.64
C THR A 366 -11.47 19.80 1.42
N LEU A 367 -11.54 21.13 1.23
CA LEU A 367 -10.85 21.84 0.15
C LEU A 367 -10.03 22.97 0.75
N SER A 368 -8.82 23.17 0.23
CA SER A 368 -7.93 24.25 0.64
C SER A 368 -7.08 24.72 -0.52
N TRP A 369 -6.76 26.00 -0.57
CA TRP A 369 -5.79 26.53 -1.53
C TRP A 369 -4.37 26.12 -1.17
N ARG A 370 -3.55 25.84 -2.20
CA ARG A 370 -2.10 25.73 -2.04
C ARG A 370 -1.48 27.10 -2.32
N THR A 371 -0.91 27.71 -1.30
CA THR A 371 -0.09 28.91 -1.44
C THR A 371 1.22 28.56 -2.14
N GLN A 372 1.57 29.31 -3.18
CA GLN A 372 2.85 29.16 -3.89
C GLN A 372 3.99 29.83 -3.09
N PRO A 373 5.27 29.58 -3.42
CA PRO A 373 6.40 30.18 -2.71
C PRO A 373 6.41 31.71 -2.66
N ASP A 374 5.74 32.37 -3.60
CA ASP A 374 5.57 33.83 -3.66
C ASP A 374 4.43 34.36 -2.78
N GLY A 375 3.77 33.49 -2.00
CA GLY A 375 2.66 33.84 -1.13
C GLY A 375 1.31 33.96 -1.85
N GLN A 376 1.24 33.72 -3.17
CA GLN A 376 0.00 33.86 -3.95
C GLN A 376 -0.68 32.51 -4.22
N ILE A 377 -2.00 32.54 -4.35
CA ILE A 377 -2.83 31.38 -4.72
C ILE A 377 -3.11 31.34 -6.22
N PHE A 378 -3.32 32.50 -6.84
CA PHE A 378 -3.64 32.65 -8.26
C PHE A 378 -2.57 33.46 -8.97
N HIS A 379 -2.20 33.01 -10.17
CA HIS A 379 -1.35 33.73 -11.10
C HIS A 379 -2.18 34.10 -12.33
N LEU A 380 -2.08 35.35 -12.78
CA LEU A 380 -2.65 35.74 -14.06
C LEU A 380 -1.86 35.02 -15.15
N LYS A 381 -2.58 34.38 -16.06
CA LYS A 381 -1.98 33.78 -17.23
C LYS A 381 -1.84 34.88 -18.27
N ASP A 382 -0.59 35.20 -18.62
CA ASP A 382 -0.26 36.18 -19.66
C ASP A 382 -0.81 35.79 -21.04
#